data_AF-A0AAU6NS48-F1
#
_entry.id   AF-A0AAU6NS48-F1
#
_cell.length_a   1.000
_cell.length_b   1.000
_cell.length_c   1.000
_cell.angle_alpha   90.00
_cell.angle_beta   90.00
_cell.angle_gamma   90.00
#
_symmetry.space_group_name_H-M   'P 1'
#
loop_
_entity.id
_entity.type
_entity.pdbx_description
1 polymer ?
#
loop_
_entity_poly.entity_id
_entity_poly.type
_entity_poly.pdbx_seq_one_letter_code
_entity_poly.pdbx_strand_id
1 'polypeptide(L)'
;MITQNGIIYFNKNQIIHAQFKGALDSAKAEYKISDRNLNSVWRELPDSSRNALKKEQLAWVNEKVTKCGKLSDAESNNVDIKQRIEIYQCQIRMTNDRITFLSGDN
;
A
#
# COMPACT_ATOMS: atom_id res chain seq x y z
N MET A 1 48.08 -24.19 -7.51
CA MET A 1 46.62 -24.36 -7.30
C MET A 1 46.31 -23.93 -5.89
N ILE A 2 45.63 -22.80 -5.70
CA ILE A 2 45.13 -22.38 -4.38
C ILE A 2 43.60 -22.38 -4.50
N THR A 3 42.96 -23.22 -3.70
CA THR A 3 41.52 -23.43 -3.63
C THR A 3 40.83 -22.20 -3.03
N GLN A 4 39.85 -21.63 -3.75
CA GLN A 4 38.93 -20.64 -3.22
C GLN A 4 37.95 -21.32 -2.26
N ASN A 5 38.17 -21.13 -0.95
CA ASN A 5 37.11 -21.33 0.04
C ASN A 5 36.17 -20.11 -0.04
N GLY A 6 35.09 -20.26 -0.80
CA GLY A 6 34.06 -19.23 -0.97
C GLY A 6 33.30 -18.98 0.33
N ILE A 7 33.75 -18.03 1.13
CA ILE A 7 32.92 -17.39 2.16
C ILE A 7 32.15 -16.28 1.44
N ILE A 8 30.82 -16.41 1.34
CA ILE A 8 29.98 -15.33 0.85
C ILE A 8 30.01 -14.21 1.90
N TYR A 9 30.81 -13.18 1.65
CA TYR A 9 30.85 -11.97 2.46
C TYR A 9 29.60 -11.15 2.15
N PHE A 10 28.49 -11.42 2.85
CA PHE A 10 27.31 -10.57 2.74
C PHE A 10 27.58 -9.23 3.42
N ASN A 11 27.55 -8.15 2.64
CA ASN A 11 27.68 -6.80 3.19
C ASN A 11 26.37 -6.45 3.94
N LYS A 12 26.47 -5.98 5.20
CA LYS A 12 25.32 -5.56 6.03
C LYS A 12 24.36 -4.62 5.29
N ASN A 13 24.88 -3.72 4.45
CA ASN A 13 24.07 -2.79 3.66
C ASN A 13 23.26 -3.49 2.57
N GLN A 14 23.80 -4.55 1.96
CA GLN A 14 23.09 -5.34 0.96
C GLN A 14 21.93 -6.12 1.59
N ILE A 15 22.11 -6.65 2.81
CA ILE A 15 21.05 -7.34 3.55
C ILE A 15 19.91 -6.37 3.90
N ILE A 16 20.26 -5.20 4.45
CA ILE A 16 19.28 -4.16 4.82
C ILE A 16 18.51 -3.69 3.58
N HIS A 17 19.20 -3.48 2.46
CA HIS A 17 18.55 -3.10 1.21
C HIS A 17 17.61 -4.20 0.69
N ALA A 18 18.02 -5.47 0.75
CA ALA A 18 17.17 -6.59 0.33
C ALA A 18 15.90 -6.69 1.20
N GLN A 19 16.02 -6.46 2.51
CA GLN A 19 14.88 -6.42 3.43
C GLN A 19 13.89 -5.31 3.08
N PHE A 20 14.37 -4.07 2.84
CA PHE A 20 13.48 -2.97 2.46
C PHE A 20 12.82 -3.20 1.10
N LYS A 21 13.54 -3.82 0.15
CA LYS A 21 12.96 -4.20 -1.13
C LYS A 21 11.83 -5.20 -0.96
N GLY A 22 12.04 -6.26 -0.17
CA GLY A 22 10.99 -7.23 0.15
C GLY A 22 9.78 -6.60 0.82
N ALA A 23 10.01 -5.71 1.80
CA ALA A 23 8.94 -4.98 2.48
C ALA A 23 8.15 -4.07 1.52
N LEU A 24 8.83 -3.38 0.60
CA LEU A 24 8.18 -2.56 -0.43
C LEU A 24 7.33 -3.40 -1.38
N ASP A 25 7.84 -4.54 -1.84
CA ASP A 25 7.12 -5.44 -2.74
C ASP A 25 5.87 -6.01 -2.06
N SER A 26 5.98 -6.41 -0.79
CA SER A 26 4.85 -6.85 0.04
C SER A 26 3.80 -5.74 0.22
N ALA A 27 4.22 -4.54 0.63
CA ALA A 27 3.31 -3.41 0.84
C ALA A 27 2.59 -3.01 -0.46
N LYS A 28 3.29 -3.04 -1.60
CA LYS A 28 2.68 -2.78 -2.91
C LYS A 28 1.65 -3.86 -3.28
N ALA A 29 1.95 -5.13 -3.03
CA ALA A 29 1.03 -6.23 -3.31
C ALA A 29 -0.23 -6.15 -2.44
N GLU A 30 -0.06 -5.86 -1.15
CA GLU A 30 -1.16 -5.71 -0.19
C GLU A 30 -2.04 -4.50 -0.55
N TYR A 31 -1.45 -3.36 -0.93
CA TYR A 31 -2.20 -2.21 -1.42
C TYR A 31 -3.07 -2.56 -2.64
N LYS A 32 -2.53 -3.32 -3.60
CA LYS A 32 -3.31 -3.77 -4.76
C LYS A 32 -4.46 -4.69 -4.38
N ILE A 33 -4.33 -5.45 -3.29
CA ILE A 33 -5.41 -6.32 -2.79
C ILE A 33 -6.48 -5.47 -2.12
N SER A 34 -6.11 -4.59 -1.18
CA SER A 34 -7.07 -3.74 -0.47
C SER A 34 -7.82 -2.79 -1.42
N ASP A 35 -7.15 -2.22 -2.42
CA ASP A 35 -7.79 -1.37 -3.43
C ASP A 35 -8.80 -2.14 -4.30
N ARG A 36 -8.45 -3.38 -4.68
CA ARG A 36 -9.40 -4.28 -5.38
C ARG A 36 -10.60 -4.61 -4.50
N ASN A 37 -10.37 -4.90 -3.22
CA ASN A 37 -11.44 -5.21 -2.27
C ASN A 37 -12.37 -4.01 -2.06
N LEU A 38 -11.84 -2.81 -1.87
CA LEU A 38 -12.64 -1.59 -1.76
C LEU A 38 -13.52 -1.38 -2.99
N ASN A 39 -12.96 -1.59 -4.18
CA ASN A 39 -13.72 -1.48 -5.42
C ASN A 39 -14.81 -2.56 -5.55
N SER A 40 -14.60 -3.77 -5.02
CA SER A 40 -15.64 -4.81 -4.97
C SER A 40 -16.77 -4.41 -4.03
N VAL A 41 -16.43 -4.05 -2.78
CA VAL A 41 -17.41 -3.60 -1.76
C VAL A 41 -18.20 -2.43 -2.29
N TRP A 42 -17.54 -1.42 -2.87
CA TRP A 42 -18.22 -0.28 -3.46
C TRP A 42 -19.22 -0.69 -4.55
N ARG A 43 -18.89 -1.65 -5.42
CA ARG A 43 -19.79 -2.15 -6.49
C ARG A 43 -20.95 -2.98 -5.96
N GLU A 44 -20.76 -3.69 -4.85
CA GLU A 44 -21.77 -4.53 -4.23
C GLU A 44 -22.83 -3.72 -3.46
N LEU A 45 -22.50 -2.48 -3.05
CA LEU A 45 -23.49 -1.57 -2.45
C LEU A 45 -24.67 -1.34 -3.40
N PRO A 46 -25.92 -1.28 -2.89
CA PRO A 46 -27.07 -0.88 -3.68
C PRO A 46 -26.88 0.49 -4.36
N ASP A 47 -27.48 0.67 -5.54
CA ASP A 47 -27.40 1.92 -6.31
C ASP A 47 -27.78 3.15 -5.49
N SER A 48 -28.81 3.05 -4.65
CA SER A 48 -29.23 4.12 -3.75
C SER A 48 -28.13 4.51 -2.77
N SER A 49 -27.48 3.53 -2.14
CA SER A 49 -26.36 3.74 -1.21
C SER A 49 -25.16 4.35 -1.91
N ARG A 50 -24.77 3.84 -3.10
CA ARG A 50 -23.67 4.43 -3.88
C ARG A 50 -23.94 5.88 -4.25
N ASN A 51 -25.17 6.19 -4.67
CA ASN A 51 -25.55 7.56 -5.03
C ASN A 51 -25.52 8.50 -3.82
N ALA A 52 -26.02 8.05 -2.67
CA ALA A 52 -25.98 8.82 -1.43
C ALA A 52 -24.53 9.06 -0.94
N LEU A 53 -23.66 8.05 -1.04
CA LEU A 53 -22.29 8.10 -0.53
C LEU A 53 -21.26 8.64 -1.51
N LYS A 54 -21.60 8.86 -2.79
CA LYS A 54 -20.64 9.22 -3.85
C LYS A 54 -19.78 10.44 -3.49
N LYS A 55 -20.39 11.50 -2.96
CA LYS A 55 -19.67 12.72 -2.56
C LYS A 55 -18.71 12.46 -1.41
N GLU A 56 -19.14 11.69 -0.42
CA GLU A 56 -18.32 11.29 0.72
C GLU A 56 -17.16 10.39 0.30
N GLN A 57 -17.40 9.44 -0.61
CA GLN A 57 -16.37 8.56 -1.15
C GLN A 57 -15.26 9.35 -1.87
N LEU A 58 -15.64 10.37 -2.67
CA LEU A 58 -14.67 11.25 -3.34
C LEU A 58 -13.88 12.10 -2.33
N ALA A 59 -14.55 12.62 -1.30
CA ALA A 59 -13.89 13.37 -0.24
C ALA A 59 -12.89 12.47 0.52
N TRP A 60 -13.28 11.23 0.82
CA TRP A 60 -12.42 10.24 1.47
C TRP A 60 -11.18 9.90 0.63
N VAL A 61 -11.32 9.74 -0.70
CA VAL A 61 -10.16 9.52 -1.59
C VAL A 61 -9.16 10.68 -1.48
N ASN A 62 -9.65 11.93 -1.50
CA ASN A 62 -8.80 13.12 -1.39
C ASN A 62 -8.14 13.23 -0.02
N GLU A 63 -8.87 12.92 1.04
CA GLU A 63 -8.35 12.87 2.40
C GLU A 63 -7.25 11.80 2.54
N LYS A 64 -7.48 10.61 2.00
CA LYS A 64 -6.50 9.52 1.98
C LYS A 64 -5.20 9.95 1.31
N VAL A 65 -5.27 10.60 0.15
CA VAL A 65 -4.08 11.16 -0.54
C VAL A 65 -3.40 12.26 0.29
N THR A 66 -4.17 13.13 0.93
CA THR A 66 -3.64 14.23 1.76
C THR A 66 -2.90 13.70 2.99
N LYS A 67 -3.43 12.66 3.65
CA LYS A 67 -2.84 12.08 4.87
C LYS A 67 -1.68 11.14 4.58
N CYS A 68 -1.79 10.32 3.53
CA CYS A 68 -0.84 9.24 3.27
C CYS A 68 0.19 9.57 2.20
N GLY A 69 0.01 10.64 1.42
CA GLY A 69 0.79 10.89 0.21
C GLY A 69 0.22 10.17 -1.01
N LYS A 70 0.75 10.51 -2.20
CA LYS A 70 0.26 9.99 -3.49
C LYS A 70 0.91 8.64 -3.80
N LEU A 71 0.16 7.76 -4.46
CA LEU A 71 0.71 6.47 -4.94
C LEU A 71 1.83 6.65 -5.97
N SER A 72 1.78 7.71 -6.78
CA SER A 72 2.86 8.04 -7.71
C SER A 72 4.21 8.17 -7.01
N ASP A 73 4.21 8.68 -5.77
CA ASP A 73 5.41 8.87 -4.98
C ASP A 73 5.91 7.53 -4.43
N ALA A 74 4.99 6.64 -4.03
CA ALA A 74 5.30 5.27 -3.62
C ALA A 74 5.83 4.40 -4.76
N GLU A 75 5.46 4.70 -6.01
CA GLU A 75 5.94 4.02 -7.21
C GLU A 75 7.26 4.57 -7.75
N SER A 76 7.60 5.81 -7.39
CA SER A 76 8.81 6.50 -7.83
C SER A 76 10.07 5.95 -7.16
N ASN A 77 11.12 5.67 -7.95
CA ASN A 77 12.43 5.33 -7.42
C ASN A 77 13.22 6.54 -6.90
N ASN A 78 12.69 7.77 -7.07
CA ASN A 78 13.30 8.99 -6.55
C ASN A 78 12.90 9.29 -5.09
N VAL A 79 11.97 8.52 -4.54
CA VAL A 79 11.53 8.62 -3.14
C VAL A 79 12.23 7.53 -2.33
N ASP A 80 12.63 7.85 -1.10
CA ASP A 80 13.29 6.90 -0.22
C ASP A 80 12.44 5.63 -0.01
N ILE A 81 13.08 4.47 0.01
CA ILE A 81 12.38 3.18 0.08
C ILE A 81 11.50 3.05 1.33
N LYS A 82 11.90 3.63 2.47
CA LYS A 82 11.09 3.62 3.69
C LYS A 82 9.86 4.49 3.53
N GLN A 83 10.03 5.70 2.99
CA GLN A 83 8.91 6.60 2.73
C GLN A 83 7.89 5.97 1.77
N ARG A 84 8.35 5.25 0.74
CA ARG A 84 7.47 4.51 -0.17
C ARG A 84 6.67 3.42 0.54
N ILE A 85 7.32 2.67 1.44
CA ILE A 85 6.65 1.65 2.28
C ILE A 85 5.60 2.31 3.18
N GLU A 86 5.93 3.43 3.83
CA GLU A 86 5.02 4.16 4.72
C GLU A 86 3.79 4.70 3.97
N ILE A 87 3.96 5.21 2.74
CA ILE A 87 2.83 5.62 1.90
C ILE A 87 1.90 4.44 1.64
N TYR A 88 2.43 3.28 1.21
CA TYR A 88 1.60 2.09 0.97
C TYR A 88 0.88 1.63 2.24
N GLN A 89 1.58 1.55 3.37
CA GLN A 89 1.00 1.11 4.64
C GLN A 89 -0.12 2.03 5.12
N CYS A 90 0.06 3.35 5.00
CA CYS A 90 -0.99 4.31 5.34
C CYS A 90 -2.20 4.17 4.40
N GLN A 91 -1.95 4.04 3.09
CA GLN A 91 -2.99 3.84 2.07
C GLN A 91 -3.79 2.55 2.32
N ILE A 92 -3.12 1.45 2.68
CA ILE A 92 -3.76 0.16 3.05
C ILE A 92 -4.67 0.35 4.25
N ARG A 93 -4.16 0.92 5.34
CA ARG A 93 -4.92 1.11 6.58
C ARG A 93 -6.20 1.90 6.33
N MET A 94 -6.11 3.07 5.72
CA MET A 94 -7.29 3.89 5.43
C MET A 94 -8.27 3.19 4.47
N THR A 95 -7.76 2.39 3.53
CA THR A 95 -8.60 1.61 2.61
C THR A 95 -9.36 0.51 3.34
N ASN A 96 -8.71 -0.21 4.26
CA ASN A 96 -9.36 -1.22 5.10
C ASN A 96 -10.39 -0.60 6.04
N ASP A 97 -10.07 0.53 6.68
CA ASP A 97 -11.04 1.26 7.52
C ASP A 97 -12.29 1.66 6.71
N ARG A 98 -12.10 2.05 5.44
CA ARG A 98 -13.20 2.39 4.55
C ARG A 98 -14.01 1.16 4.13
N ILE A 99 -13.37 0.03 3.91
CA ILE A 99 -14.06 -1.24 3.64
C ILE A 99 -14.98 -1.58 4.82
N THR A 100 -14.48 -1.56 6.06
CA THR A 100 -15.28 -1.82 7.26
C THR A 100 -16.49 -0.88 7.35
N PHE A 101 -16.29 0.42 7.13
CA PHE A 101 -17.37 1.39 7.10
C PHE A 101 -18.44 1.08 6.04
N LEU A 102 -18.05 0.72 4.83
CA LEU A 102 -18.97 0.45 3.73
C LEU A 102 -19.70 -0.90 3.88
N SER A 103 -19.06 -1.90 4.48
CA SER A 103 -19.68 -3.20 4.77
C SER A 103 -20.69 -3.15 5.92
N GLY A 104 -20.62 -2.10 6.76
CA GLY A 104 -21.49 -1.97 7.94
C GLY A 104 -21.03 -2.81 9.13
N ASP A 105 -19.78 -3.26 9.15
CA ASP A 105 -19.19 -4.11 10.19
C ASP A 105 -18.74 -3.31 11.44
N ASN A 106 -19.52 -2.32 11.87
CA ASN A 106 -19.23 -1.47 13.04
C ASN A 106 -19.90 -1.96 14.34
#